data_AF-A0A1X2ISC5-F1
#
_entry.id   AF-A0A1X2ISC5-F1
#
_cell.length_a   1.000
_cell.length_b   1.000
_cell.length_c   1.000
_cell.angle_alpha   90.00
_cell.angle_beta   90.00
_cell.angle_gamma   90.00
#
_symmetry.space_group_name_H-M   'P 1'
#
loop_
_entity.id
_entity.type
_entity.pdbx_description
1 polymer ?
#
loop_
_entity_poly.entity_id
_entity_poly.type
_entity_poly.pdbx_seq_one_letter_code
_entity_poly.pdbx_strand_id
1 'polypeptide(L)'
;MTAPNDETLESRILRAAASTSNDLPDFPDDQSDLPSDFEYIPNEDDEEIEEVEEMTETDLLQYLDQQNDPLTVAQRLFYHELNTLTAQKHEHDWKLKCLTNKSVEDLYAHGWTQLDTLLDLDCVKGARHEADAMLANGTFTPASQVKSNVEDPYRDVNARDDAIIWLDPEDKTNSPYLQKILDFFNGPLHDDLASMVRLNGKTEYQLAYYHPDNARYEKHRDALPTDNAEDTSQRRITAILYLNPGFTGGDGGELKLFGNENAQGYLDSADRVIHPLLGRVVIFLSGVVDHAVLPAKKERFALTAWMR
;
A
#
# COMPACT_ATOMS: atom_id res chain seq x y z
N MET A 1 40.02 -16.56 26.42
CA MET A 1 39.30 -17.25 25.32
C MET A 1 38.35 -18.25 25.94
N THR A 2 37.09 -17.87 26.08
CA THR A 2 35.92 -18.76 26.24
C THR A 2 34.71 -17.89 25.87
N ALA A 3 34.01 -18.27 24.80
CA ALA A 3 32.85 -17.58 24.25
C ALA A 3 31.60 -17.77 25.13
N PRO A 4 30.59 -16.88 25.07
CA PRO A 4 29.31 -17.11 25.73
C PRO A 4 28.48 -18.14 24.95
N ASN A 5 27.79 -19.02 25.68
CA ASN A 5 26.83 -19.97 25.16
C ASN A 5 25.65 -19.24 24.52
N ASP A 6 25.41 -19.49 23.25
CA ASP A 6 24.25 -19.02 22.50
C ASP A 6 23.18 -20.13 22.54
N GLU A 7 22.26 -20.07 23.50
CA GLU A 7 21.12 -20.99 23.58
C GLU A 7 19.98 -20.41 22.71
N THR A 8 19.60 -21.15 21.65
CA THR A 8 18.59 -20.69 20.69
C THR A 8 17.18 -20.73 21.27
N LEU A 9 16.29 -19.89 20.74
CA LEU A 9 14.89 -19.77 21.18
C LEU A 9 14.13 -21.12 21.16
N GLU A 10 14.43 -21.98 20.18
CA GLU A 10 13.86 -23.35 20.09
C GLU A 10 14.21 -24.21 21.31
N SER A 11 15.44 -24.09 21.84
CA SER A 11 15.89 -24.87 23.00
C SER A 11 15.15 -24.49 24.29
N ARG A 12 14.73 -23.21 24.40
CA ARG A 12 13.95 -22.69 25.53
C ARG A 12 12.49 -23.15 25.46
N ILE A 13 11.91 -23.18 24.26
CA ILE A 13 10.53 -23.61 24.03
C ILE A 13 10.38 -25.13 24.27
N LEU A 14 11.33 -25.94 23.82
CA LEU A 14 11.35 -27.39 24.07
C LEU A 14 11.48 -27.73 25.55
N ARG A 15 12.21 -26.94 26.34
CA ARG A 15 12.32 -27.12 27.80
C ARG A 15 11.01 -26.79 28.51
N ALA A 16 10.32 -25.72 28.09
CA ALA A 16 9.01 -25.33 28.64
C ALA A 16 7.90 -26.34 28.30
N ALA A 17 7.96 -26.97 27.12
CA ALA A 17 6.99 -27.98 26.71
C ALA A 17 7.22 -29.36 27.36
N ALA A 18 8.42 -29.63 27.89
CA ALA A 18 8.79 -30.92 28.49
C ALA A 18 8.40 -31.08 29.97
N SER A 19 7.95 -30.02 30.65
CA SER A 19 7.48 -30.12 32.04
C SER A 19 6.04 -30.63 32.09
N THR A 20 5.90 -31.96 32.14
CA THR A 20 4.61 -32.63 32.39
C THR A 20 4.06 -32.29 33.78
N SER A 21 2.73 -32.15 33.83
CA SER A 21 1.88 -31.63 34.91
C SER A 21 1.84 -32.40 36.25
N ASN A 22 2.97 -32.91 36.76
CA ASN A 22 2.98 -33.73 37.99
C ASN A 22 3.90 -33.26 39.12
N ASP A 23 4.53 -32.10 39.01
CA ASP A 23 5.35 -31.52 40.09
C ASP A 23 4.80 -30.14 40.52
N LEU A 24 3.54 -30.10 40.95
CA LEU A 24 3.09 -29.01 41.82
C LEU A 24 3.47 -29.37 43.26
N PRO A 25 4.22 -28.52 43.98
CA PRO A 25 4.57 -28.80 45.36
C PRO A 25 3.30 -28.82 46.23
N ASP A 26 3.25 -29.75 47.18
CA ASP A 26 2.18 -29.85 48.17
C ASP A 26 2.16 -28.58 49.02
N PHE A 27 1.03 -27.86 49.04
CA PHE A 27 0.89 -26.64 49.84
C PHE A 27 0.67 -27.01 51.31
N PRO A 28 1.48 -26.53 52.25
CA PRO A 28 1.23 -26.76 53.67
C PRO A 28 -0.01 -25.96 54.11
N ASP A 29 -0.97 -26.62 54.76
CA ASP A 29 -2.22 -26.04 55.30
C ASP A 29 -2.01 -25.10 56.51
N ASP A 30 -0.78 -24.76 56.85
CA ASP A 30 -0.45 -23.92 58.01
C ASP A 30 0.11 -22.57 57.56
N GLN A 31 -0.68 -21.50 57.79
CA GLN A 31 -0.33 -20.11 57.45
C GLN A 31 0.72 -19.50 58.39
N SER A 32 1.42 -20.28 59.22
CA SER A 32 2.40 -19.76 60.18
C SER A 32 3.84 -19.66 59.67
N ASP A 33 4.15 -20.16 58.46
CA ASP A 33 5.50 -20.16 57.88
C ASP A 33 5.71 -19.17 56.72
N LEU A 34 4.79 -18.22 56.49
CA LEU A 34 5.05 -17.13 55.55
C LEU A 34 6.05 -16.14 56.17
N PRO A 35 7.17 -15.80 55.50
CA PRO A 35 8.10 -14.78 55.99
C PRO A 35 7.34 -13.48 56.26
N SER A 36 7.48 -12.93 57.46
CA SER A 36 6.77 -11.71 57.91
C SER A 36 7.23 -10.42 57.23
N ASP A 37 8.07 -10.50 56.19
CA ASP A 37 8.89 -9.39 55.73
C ASP A 37 8.65 -9.03 54.25
N PHE A 38 7.47 -9.35 53.70
CA PHE A 38 6.97 -8.57 52.57
C PHE A 38 6.24 -7.34 53.12
N GLU A 39 7.03 -6.33 53.51
CA GLU A 39 6.52 -4.97 53.55
C GLU A 39 6.04 -4.64 52.14
N TYR A 40 4.72 -4.56 51.95
CA TYR A 40 4.13 -3.95 50.76
C TYR A 40 4.56 -2.49 50.77
N ILE A 41 5.62 -2.16 50.01
CA ILE A 41 6.07 -0.80 49.77
C ILE A 41 5.13 -0.24 48.71
N PRO A 42 4.23 0.71 49.02
CA PRO A 42 3.14 1.10 48.10
C PRO A 42 3.56 1.90 46.86
N ASN A 43 4.87 1.97 46.55
CA ASN A 43 5.45 2.89 45.56
C ASN A 43 6.60 2.26 44.73
N GLU A 44 6.75 0.94 44.67
CA GLU A 44 7.50 0.35 43.55
C GLU A 44 6.50 0.15 42.42
N ASP A 45 6.28 1.23 41.66
CA ASP A 45 5.77 1.13 40.30
C ASP A 45 6.79 0.28 39.54
N ASP A 46 6.57 -1.03 39.45
CA ASP A 46 7.17 -1.86 38.41
C ASP A 46 6.63 -1.31 37.07
N GLU A 47 7.21 -0.20 36.61
CA GLU A 47 7.04 0.28 35.25
C GLU A 47 7.56 -0.85 34.35
N GLU A 48 6.66 -1.65 33.79
CA GLU A 48 6.97 -2.47 32.62
C GLU A 48 7.46 -1.51 31.54
N ILE A 49 8.79 -1.39 31.42
CA ILE A 49 9.42 -0.62 30.37
C ILE A 49 9.12 -1.40 29.08
N GLU A 50 8.07 -1.00 28.36
CA GLU A 50 7.88 -1.38 26.96
C GLU A 50 9.09 -0.84 26.19
N GLU A 51 10.08 -1.68 25.94
CA GLU A 51 11.14 -1.38 24.97
C GLU A 51 10.50 -1.30 23.58
N VAL A 52 10.16 -0.09 23.17
CA VAL A 52 9.73 0.19 21.79
C VAL A 52 10.97 0.07 20.90
N GLU A 53 11.20 -1.11 20.33
CA GLU A 53 12.21 -1.29 19.29
C GLU A 53 11.77 -0.54 18.02
N GLU A 54 12.58 0.42 17.59
CA GLU A 54 12.35 1.19 16.37
C GLU A 54 12.59 0.30 15.13
N MET A 55 11.55 0.10 14.32
CA MET A 55 11.59 -0.73 13.11
C MET A 55 11.30 0.12 11.87
N THR A 56 12.03 -0.10 10.77
CA THR A 56 11.77 0.61 9.51
C THR A 56 10.45 0.17 8.89
N GLU A 57 9.84 1.00 8.04
CA GLU A 57 8.61 0.61 7.32
C GLU A 57 8.82 -0.65 6.46
N THR A 58 10.00 -0.80 5.87
CA THR A 58 10.35 -1.99 5.08
C THR A 58 10.41 -3.25 5.96
N ASP A 59 11.02 -3.16 7.13
CA ASP A 59 11.10 -4.28 8.07
C ASP A 59 9.71 -4.62 8.63
N LEU A 60 8.87 -3.62 8.90
CA LEU A 60 7.49 -3.82 9.31
C LEU A 60 6.67 -4.56 8.24
N LEU A 61 6.79 -4.15 6.98
CA LEU A 61 6.11 -4.81 5.87
C LEU A 61 6.57 -6.27 5.73
N GLN A 62 7.87 -6.53 5.83
CA GLN A 62 8.39 -7.90 5.79
C GLN A 62 7.87 -8.75 6.95
N TYR A 63 7.82 -8.19 8.16
CA TYR A 63 7.27 -8.86 9.32
C TYR A 63 5.78 -9.19 9.14
N LEU A 64 4.98 -8.26 8.64
CA LEU A 64 3.56 -8.48 8.37
C LEU A 64 3.32 -9.54 7.28
N ASP A 65 4.09 -9.48 6.18
CA ASP A 65 4.00 -10.43 5.07
C ASP A 65 4.39 -11.86 5.49
N GLN A 66 5.29 -12.00 6.48
CA GLN A 66 5.63 -13.31 7.08
C GLN A 66 4.49 -13.89 7.93
N GLN A 67 3.67 -13.03 8.54
CA GLN A 67 2.53 -13.49 9.35
C GLN A 67 1.34 -13.89 8.49
N ASN A 68 1.01 -13.07 7.47
CA ASN A 68 -0.10 -13.31 6.58
C ASN A 68 0.25 -12.84 5.17
N ASP A 69 -0.15 -13.62 4.16
CA ASP A 69 -0.03 -13.19 2.77
C ASP A 69 -0.85 -11.90 2.55
N PRO A 70 -0.23 -10.80 2.08
CA PRO A 70 -0.88 -9.50 1.96
C PRO A 70 -2.06 -9.53 0.99
N LEU A 71 -1.98 -10.34 -0.07
CA LEU A 71 -3.08 -10.50 -1.02
C LEU A 71 -4.30 -11.13 -0.35
N THR A 72 -4.10 -12.17 0.45
CA THR A 72 -5.15 -12.84 1.24
C THR A 72 -5.79 -11.88 2.23
N VAL A 73 -5.00 -11.01 2.88
CA VAL A 73 -5.54 -9.95 3.76
C VAL A 73 -6.41 -8.99 2.95
N ALA A 74 -5.90 -8.44 1.85
CA ALA A 74 -6.63 -7.46 1.04
C ALA A 74 -7.88 -8.05 0.35
N GLN A 75 -7.88 -9.34 0.00
CA GLN A 75 -9.06 -10.03 -0.56
C GLN A 75 -10.26 -10.01 0.41
N ARG A 76 -10.04 -9.93 1.72
CA ARG A 76 -11.12 -9.83 2.72
C ARG A 76 -11.81 -8.46 2.74
N LEU A 77 -11.21 -7.45 2.10
CA LEU A 77 -11.86 -6.16 1.88
C LEU A 77 -12.97 -6.23 0.82
N PHE A 78 -12.98 -7.26 -0.03
CA PHE A 78 -14.03 -7.44 -1.03
C PHE A 78 -15.30 -7.95 -0.38
N TYR A 79 -16.47 -7.49 -0.84
CA TYR A 79 -17.76 -7.95 -0.30
C TYR A 79 -18.06 -9.42 -0.63
N HIS A 80 -17.42 -9.95 -1.68
CA HIS A 80 -17.66 -11.28 -2.20
C HIS A 80 -16.35 -11.97 -2.54
N GLU A 81 -16.24 -13.27 -2.25
CA GLU A 81 -15.15 -14.10 -2.77
C GLU A 81 -15.34 -14.35 -4.27
N LEU A 82 -14.53 -13.69 -5.10
CA LEU A 82 -14.71 -13.71 -6.55
C LEU A 82 -14.17 -14.98 -7.22
N ASN A 83 -13.29 -15.72 -6.53
CA ASN A 83 -12.66 -16.94 -7.06
C ASN A 83 -13.50 -18.22 -6.87
N THR A 84 -14.75 -18.12 -6.44
CA THR A 84 -15.63 -19.28 -6.28
C THR A 84 -16.40 -19.56 -7.58
N LEU A 85 -16.63 -20.84 -7.89
CA LEU A 85 -17.50 -21.27 -9.02
C LEU A 85 -18.92 -20.68 -8.93
N THR A 86 -19.36 -20.29 -7.73
CA THR A 86 -20.65 -19.65 -7.50
C THR A 86 -20.60 -18.16 -7.85
N ALA A 87 -19.56 -17.43 -7.45
CA ALA A 87 -19.38 -16.03 -7.84
C ALA A 87 -19.21 -15.86 -9.35
N GLN A 88 -18.44 -16.74 -9.99
CA GLN A 88 -18.26 -16.76 -11.45
C GLN A 88 -19.57 -17.07 -12.21
N LYS A 89 -20.52 -17.81 -11.60
CA LYS A 89 -21.85 -18.03 -12.20
C LYS A 89 -22.72 -16.77 -12.19
N HIS A 90 -22.45 -15.84 -11.28
CA HIS A 90 -23.15 -14.56 -11.13
C HIS A 90 -22.34 -13.37 -11.67
N GLU A 91 -21.23 -13.62 -12.37
CA GLU A 91 -20.37 -12.58 -12.96
C GLU A 91 -21.19 -11.62 -13.86
N HIS A 92 -22.22 -12.14 -14.55
CA HIS A 92 -23.11 -11.35 -15.40
C HIS A 92 -24.06 -10.38 -14.65
N ASP A 93 -24.11 -10.42 -13.32
CA ASP A 93 -24.99 -9.59 -12.50
C ASP A 93 -24.33 -8.28 -12.01
N TRP A 94 -23.00 -8.13 -12.12
CA TRP A 94 -22.33 -6.89 -11.69
C TRP A 94 -22.63 -5.75 -12.67
N LYS A 95 -23.30 -4.71 -12.17
CA LYS A 95 -23.67 -3.53 -12.95
C LYS A 95 -22.58 -2.46 -12.91
N LEU A 96 -21.37 -2.82 -13.31
CA LEU A 96 -20.24 -1.91 -13.41
C LEU A 96 -20.43 -0.94 -14.57
N LYS A 97 -20.08 0.33 -14.36
CA LYS A 97 -20.26 1.42 -15.34
C LYS A 97 -19.05 1.60 -16.25
N CYS A 98 -17.85 1.45 -15.70
CA CYS A 98 -16.58 1.70 -16.39
C CYS A 98 -15.59 0.55 -16.29
N LEU A 99 -15.59 -0.21 -15.19
CA LEU A 99 -14.77 -1.41 -15.05
C LEU A 99 -15.43 -2.60 -15.73
N THR A 100 -14.59 -3.53 -16.19
CA THR A 100 -15.05 -4.84 -16.68
C THR A 100 -15.01 -5.85 -15.54
N ASN A 101 -15.85 -6.88 -15.59
CA ASN A 101 -15.78 -7.97 -14.63
C ASN A 101 -14.39 -8.58 -14.56
N LYS A 102 -13.80 -8.85 -15.74
CA LYS A 102 -12.44 -9.38 -15.86
C LYS A 102 -11.39 -8.52 -15.13
N SER A 103 -11.51 -7.20 -15.21
CA SER A 103 -10.58 -6.31 -14.50
C SER A 103 -10.73 -6.37 -12.97
N VAL A 104 -11.96 -6.54 -12.47
CA VAL A 104 -12.20 -6.72 -11.03
C VAL A 104 -11.72 -8.10 -10.56
N GLU A 105 -11.94 -9.14 -11.37
CA GLU A 105 -11.40 -10.48 -11.10
C GLU A 105 -9.87 -10.48 -11.08
N ASP A 106 -9.21 -9.77 -12.01
CA ASP A 106 -7.75 -9.63 -12.01
C ASP A 106 -7.26 -8.90 -10.76
N LEU A 107 -7.96 -7.83 -10.36
CA LEU A 107 -7.64 -7.09 -9.14
C LEU A 107 -7.76 -7.99 -7.90
N TYR A 108 -8.80 -8.83 -7.82
CA TYR A 108 -8.99 -9.77 -6.72
C TYR A 108 -7.96 -10.91 -6.74
N ALA A 109 -7.70 -11.50 -7.91
CA ALA A 109 -6.86 -12.69 -8.04
C ALA A 109 -5.36 -12.38 -8.00
N HIS A 110 -4.93 -11.22 -8.49
CA HIS A 110 -3.52 -10.87 -8.64
C HIS A 110 -3.12 -9.60 -7.89
N GLY A 111 -4.07 -8.88 -7.29
CA GLY A 111 -3.83 -7.61 -6.60
C GLY A 111 -3.70 -6.40 -7.52
N TRP A 112 -3.76 -6.57 -8.84
CA TRP A 112 -3.67 -5.46 -9.81
C TRP A 112 -4.36 -5.77 -11.13
N THR A 113 -4.71 -4.72 -11.87
CA THR A 113 -5.24 -4.78 -13.22
C THR A 113 -4.79 -3.56 -14.03
N GLN A 114 -4.76 -3.71 -15.35
CA GLN A 114 -4.42 -2.65 -16.29
C GLN A 114 -5.55 -2.48 -17.29
N LEU A 115 -5.98 -1.25 -17.48
CA LEU A 115 -7.01 -0.88 -18.44
C LEU A 115 -6.48 0.20 -19.37
N ASP A 116 -6.68 0.00 -20.65
CA ASP A 116 -6.46 1.04 -21.65
C ASP A 116 -7.83 1.61 -22.04
N THR A 117 -7.88 2.89 -22.42
CA THR A 117 -9.07 3.54 -23.02
C THR A 117 -10.30 3.74 -22.11
N LEU A 118 -10.10 3.83 -20.78
CA LEU A 118 -11.20 4.19 -19.85
C LEU A 118 -11.72 5.62 -20.04
N LEU A 119 -10.83 6.53 -20.45
CA LEU A 119 -11.12 7.93 -20.67
C LEU A 119 -10.98 8.27 -22.15
N ASP A 120 -11.78 9.22 -22.60
CA ASP A 120 -11.74 9.72 -23.97
C ASP A 120 -10.36 10.31 -24.31
N LEU A 121 -9.90 10.09 -25.55
CA LEU A 121 -8.57 10.47 -25.99
C LEU A 121 -8.38 12.00 -26.01
N ASP A 122 -9.42 12.76 -26.35
CA ASP A 122 -9.35 14.23 -26.34
C ASP A 122 -9.26 14.73 -24.90
N CYS A 123 -9.92 14.06 -23.96
CA CYS A 123 -9.81 14.38 -22.54
C CYS A 123 -8.38 14.21 -22.01
N VAL A 124 -7.75 13.06 -22.25
CA VAL A 124 -6.39 12.81 -21.73
C VAL A 124 -5.32 13.65 -22.42
N LYS A 125 -5.48 13.98 -23.72
CA LYS A 125 -4.61 14.93 -24.42
C LYS A 125 -4.75 16.35 -23.87
N GLY A 126 -5.99 16.79 -23.63
CA GLY A 126 -6.27 18.08 -23.01
C GLY A 126 -5.63 18.20 -21.63
N ALA A 127 -5.80 17.17 -20.79
CA ALA A 127 -5.19 17.13 -19.45
C ALA A 127 -3.67 17.13 -19.49
N ARG A 128 -3.05 16.47 -20.48
CA ARG A 128 -1.59 16.56 -20.69
C ARG A 128 -1.16 18.00 -20.98
N HIS A 129 -1.82 18.70 -21.90
CA HIS A 129 -1.49 20.11 -22.19
C HIS A 129 -1.67 21.01 -20.96
N GLU A 130 -2.70 20.76 -20.13
CA GLU A 130 -2.90 21.48 -18.87
C GLU A 130 -1.76 21.19 -17.88
N ALA A 131 -1.34 19.94 -17.73
CA ALA A 131 -0.22 19.55 -16.88
C ALA A 131 1.12 20.18 -17.34
N ASP A 132 1.38 20.23 -18.65
CA ASP A 132 2.56 20.91 -19.21
C ASP A 132 2.53 22.42 -18.88
N ALA A 133 1.36 23.07 -18.98
CA ALA A 133 1.21 24.48 -18.64
C ALA A 133 1.40 24.75 -17.14
N MET A 134 0.90 23.86 -16.27
CA MET A 134 1.12 23.91 -14.83
C MET A 134 2.61 23.78 -14.48
N LEU A 135 3.32 22.85 -15.12
CA LEU A 135 4.77 22.70 -14.97
C LEU A 135 5.52 23.97 -15.39
N ALA A 136 5.18 24.54 -16.55
CA ALA A 136 5.79 25.77 -17.06
C ALA A 136 5.55 26.98 -16.12
N ASN A 137 4.42 26.99 -15.40
CA ASN A 137 4.07 28.02 -14.42
C ASN A 137 4.70 27.77 -13.03
N GLY A 138 5.43 26.67 -12.84
CA GLY A 138 6.12 26.36 -11.59
C GLY A 138 5.20 26.00 -10.43
N THR A 139 4.01 25.43 -10.70
CA THR A 139 3.03 25.08 -9.65
C THR A 139 3.37 23.81 -8.88
N PHE A 140 4.28 22.99 -9.41
CA PHE A 140 4.68 21.72 -8.79
C PHE A 140 5.69 21.95 -7.68
N THR A 141 5.59 21.14 -6.61
CA THR A 141 6.54 21.14 -5.49
C THR A 141 7.28 19.81 -5.46
N PRO A 142 8.62 19.77 -5.28
CA PRO A 142 9.35 18.52 -5.13
C PRO A 142 8.77 17.66 -4.01
N ALA A 143 8.45 16.41 -4.29
CA ALA A 143 7.79 15.53 -3.33
C ALA A 143 8.64 15.29 -2.09
N SER A 144 9.97 15.24 -2.25
CA SER A 144 10.94 15.16 -1.15
C SER A 144 10.89 16.36 -0.18
N GLN A 145 10.37 17.51 -0.62
CA GLN A 145 10.30 18.73 0.18
C GLN A 145 8.93 18.98 0.83
N VAL A 146 7.92 18.17 0.51
CA VAL A 146 6.58 18.32 1.09
C VAL A 146 6.60 17.89 2.56
N LYS A 147 6.64 18.84 3.48
CA LYS A 147 6.65 18.57 4.93
C LYS A 147 5.30 18.01 5.39
N SER A 148 5.32 16.89 6.12
CA SER A 148 4.21 16.47 6.97
C SER A 148 4.15 17.34 8.22
N ASN A 149 2.97 17.47 8.83
CA ASN A 149 2.79 18.19 10.11
C ASN A 149 3.49 17.51 11.29
N VAL A 150 3.98 16.28 11.09
CA VAL A 150 4.79 15.50 12.03
C VAL A 150 6.20 15.43 11.46
N GLU A 151 7.19 15.79 12.28
CA GLU A 151 8.60 15.62 11.94
C GLU A 151 8.89 14.11 11.90
N ASP A 152 9.12 13.59 10.70
CA ASP A 152 9.47 12.18 10.48
C ASP A 152 10.98 12.11 10.20
N PRO A 153 11.80 11.77 11.21
CA PRO A 153 13.24 11.70 11.07
C PRO A 153 13.70 10.54 10.17
N TYR A 154 12.82 9.59 9.85
CA TYR A 154 13.13 8.40 9.05
C TYR A 154 12.82 8.56 7.57
N ARG A 155 12.24 9.70 7.17
CA ARG A 155 11.90 9.96 5.78
C ARG A 155 13.14 10.08 4.91
N ASP A 156 13.27 9.16 3.95
CA ASP A 156 14.29 9.27 2.91
C ASP A 156 13.87 10.28 1.82
N VAL A 157 14.54 11.43 1.83
CA VAL A 157 14.34 12.50 0.85
C VAL A 157 14.83 12.13 -0.56
N ASN A 158 15.60 11.07 -0.72
CA ASN A 158 16.15 10.61 -2.00
C ASN A 158 15.36 9.43 -2.60
N ALA A 159 14.34 8.92 -1.90
CA ALA A 159 13.54 7.80 -2.37
C ALA A 159 12.76 8.13 -3.67
N ARG A 160 12.46 9.41 -3.90
CA ARG A 160 11.70 9.88 -5.07
C ARG A 160 12.18 11.22 -5.60
N ASP A 161 12.23 11.34 -6.92
CA ASP A 161 12.72 12.52 -7.65
C ASP A 161 11.61 13.35 -8.30
N ASP A 162 10.35 13.04 -8.04
CA ASP A 162 9.22 13.70 -8.69
C ASP A 162 8.80 15.01 -8.02
N ALA A 163 8.15 15.86 -8.81
CA ALA A 163 7.45 17.03 -8.34
C ALA A 163 5.95 16.78 -8.42
N ILE A 164 5.20 17.22 -7.40
CA ILE A 164 3.79 16.91 -7.24
C ILE A 164 2.93 18.15 -7.04
N ILE A 165 1.65 18.00 -7.34
CA ILE A 165 0.58 18.87 -6.88
C ILE A 165 -0.60 18.00 -6.42
N TRP A 166 -1.19 18.39 -5.29
CA TRP A 166 -2.43 17.78 -4.80
C TRP A 166 -3.62 18.47 -5.46
N LEU A 167 -4.58 17.66 -5.90
CA LEU A 167 -5.81 18.14 -6.54
C LEU A 167 -6.99 17.79 -5.64
N ASP A 168 -7.95 18.70 -5.54
CA ASP A 168 -9.24 18.43 -4.89
C ASP A 168 -10.35 18.51 -5.97
N PRO A 169 -11.15 17.46 -6.19
CA PRO A 169 -12.27 17.50 -7.12
C PRO A 169 -13.28 18.62 -6.84
N GLU A 170 -13.36 19.13 -5.60
CA GLU A 170 -14.25 20.22 -5.22
C GLU A 170 -13.67 21.62 -5.56
N ASP A 171 -12.40 21.70 -5.96
CA ASP A 171 -11.75 22.96 -6.33
C ASP A 171 -12.24 23.46 -7.71
N LYS A 172 -12.96 24.58 -7.69
CA LYS A 172 -13.52 25.23 -8.88
C LYS A 172 -12.46 25.86 -9.79
N THR A 173 -11.21 25.93 -9.34
CA THR A 173 -10.09 26.50 -10.11
C THR A 173 -9.32 25.45 -10.92
N ASN A 174 -9.65 24.17 -10.76
CA ASN A 174 -9.07 23.10 -11.56
C ASN A 174 -9.26 23.36 -13.06
N SER A 175 -8.25 22.97 -13.83
CA SER A 175 -8.32 23.10 -15.29
C SER A 175 -9.38 22.14 -15.86
N PRO A 176 -10.12 22.52 -16.92
CA PRO A 176 -11.29 21.78 -17.37
C PRO A 176 -11.08 20.29 -17.69
N TYR A 177 -9.94 19.89 -18.27
CA TYR A 177 -9.70 18.49 -18.61
C TYR A 177 -9.23 17.68 -17.40
N LEU A 178 -8.39 18.26 -16.53
CA LEU A 178 -8.06 17.66 -15.25
C LEU A 178 -9.31 17.49 -14.37
N GLN A 179 -10.23 18.47 -14.34
CA GLN A 179 -11.49 18.33 -13.61
C GLN A 179 -12.32 17.16 -14.13
N LYS A 180 -12.43 16.97 -15.45
CA LYS A 180 -13.15 15.81 -16.02
C LYS A 180 -12.54 14.47 -15.57
N ILE A 181 -11.21 14.41 -15.46
CA ILE A 181 -10.54 13.21 -14.94
C ILE A 181 -10.87 13.03 -13.46
N LEU A 182 -10.76 14.09 -12.64
CA LEU A 182 -11.11 14.02 -11.21
C LEU A 182 -12.57 13.59 -11.02
N ASP A 183 -13.51 14.13 -11.80
CA ASP A 183 -14.92 13.74 -11.78
C ASP A 183 -15.12 12.27 -12.16
N PHE A 184 -14.37 11.76 -13.14
CA PHE A 184 -14.41 10.35 -13.53
C PHE A 184 -13.88 9.43 -12.41
N PHE A 185 -12.74 9.79 -11.83
CA PHE A 185 -12.15 9.02 -10.74
C PHE A 185 -13.02 9.04 -9.48
N ASN A 186 -13.56 10.21 -9.11
CA ASN A 186 -14.39 10.41 -7.91
C ASN A 186 -15.83 9.92 -8.08
N GLY A 187 -16.29 9.72 -9.32
CA GLY A 187 -17.63 9.24 -9.64
C GLY A 187 -17.59 7.81 -10.18
N PRO A 188 -17.71 7.59 -11.51
CA PRO A 188 -17.83 6.25 -12.09
C PRO A 188 -16.81 5.21 -11.61
N LEU A 189 -15.52 5.57 -11.53
CA LEU A 189 -14.49 4.61 -11.12
C LEU A 189 -14.57 4.28 -9.63
N HIS A 190 -14.70 5.30 -8.77
CA HIS A 190 -14.89 5.12 -7.35
C HIS A 190 -16.17 4.32 -7.05
N ASP A 191 -17.29 4.63 -7.71
CA ASP A 191 -18.56 3.90 -7.56
C ASP A 191 -18.41 2.41 -7.86
N ASP A 192 -17.77 2.07 -8.98
CA ASP A 192 -17.55 0.67 -9.38
C ASP A 192 -16.67 -0.05 -8.35
N LEU A 193 -15.57 0.57 -7.91
CA LEU A 193 -14.67 -0.02 -6.92
C LEU A 193 -15.32 -0.14 -5.54
N ALA A 194 -16.04 0.89 -5.07
CA ALA A 194 -16.75 0.89 -3.80
C ALA A 194 -17.93 -0.10 -3.76
N SER A 195 -18.44 -0.52 -4.93
CA SER A 195 -19.43 -1.60 -5.00
C SER A 195 -18.82 -2.99 -4.79
N MET A 196 -17.50 -3.13 -4.94
CA MET A 196 -16.79 -4.41 -4.88
C MET A 196 -15.88 -4.53 -3.64
N VAL A 197 -15.27 -3.42 -3.22
CA VAL A 197 -14.28 -3.30 -2.14
C VAL A 197 -14.79 -2.32 -1.08
N ARG A 198 -14.55 -2.62 0.19
CA ARG A 198 -14.83 -1.71 1.31
C ARG A 198 -13.90 -0.51 1.27
N LEU A 199 -14.47 0.66 0.96
CA LEU A 199 -13.81 1.97 0.93
C LEU A 199 -14.57 2.92 1.86
N ASN A 200 -13.94 3.37 2.93
CA ASN A 200 -14.57 4.10 4.03
C ASN A 200 -13.95 5.49 4.30
N GLY A 201 -13.03 5.97 3.47
CA GLY A 201 -12.34 7.26 3.64
C GLY A 201 -12.40 8.19 2.43
N LYS A 202 -11.79 9.38 2.57
CA LYS A 202 -11.71 10.36 1.46
C LYS A 202 -10.62 9.94 0.47
N THR A 203 -10.94 9.98 -0.82
CA THR A 203 -9.96 9.75 -1.88
C THR A 203 -9.01 10.95 -2.01
N GLU A 204 -7.72 10.68 -2.12
CA GLU A 204 -6.68 11.69 -2.36
C GLU A 204 -6.22 11.65 -3.81
N TYR A 205 -5.97 12.82 -4.42
CA TYR A 205 -5.55 12.93 -5.81
C TYR A 205 -4.23 13.70 -5.93
N GLN A 206 -3.26 13.11 -6.61
CA GLN A 206 -1.94 13.71 -6.84
C GLN A 206 -1.57 13.63 -8.31
N LEU A 207 -1.25 14.77 -8.90
CA LEU A 207 -0.58 14.83 -10.20
C LEU A 207 0.93 14.91 -9.96
N ALA A 208 1.66 13.96 -10.52
CA ALA A 208 3.11 13.84 -10.39
C ALA A 208 3.80 14.06 -11.74
N TYR A 209 4.96 14.71 -11.69
CA TYR A 209 5.87 14.96 -12.81
C TYR A 209 7.26 14.41 -12.47
N TYR A 210 7.78 13.56 -13.35
CA TYR A 210 9.13 13.02 -13.29
C TYR A 210 9.94 13.64 -14.43
N HIS A 211 11.04 14.31 -14.07
CA HIS A 211 11.91 14.99 -15.03
C HIS A 211 12.74 13.97 -15.84
N PRO A 212 13.15 14.30 -17.08
CA PRO A 212 13.80 13.36 -18.00
C PRO A 212 15.28 13.04 -17.67
N ASP A 213 15.74 13.33 -16.45
CA ASP A 213 17.13 13.08 -16.01
C ASP A 213 17.17 11.91 -15.02
N ASN A 214 16.65 10.76 -15.46
CA ASN A 214 16.60 9.51 -14.69
C ASN A 214 15.80 9.61 -13.38
N ALA A 215 14.85 10.54 -13.30
CA ALA A 215 13.94 10.65 -12.15
C ALA A 215 13.24 9.31 -11.89
N ARG A 216 13.24 8.87 -10.64
CA ARG A 216 12.69 7.56 -10.24
C ARG A 216 11.88 7.65 -8.96
N TYR A 217 11.26 6.54 -8.60
CA TYR A 217 10.75 6.28 -7.27
C TYR A 217 11.17 4.87 -6.89
N GLU A 218 11.93 4.75 -5.80
CA GLU A 218 12.40 3.48 -5.26
C GLU A 218 11.26 2.52 -4.90
N LYS A 219 11.61 1.24 -4.70
CA LYS A 219 10.64 0.19 -4.37
C LYS A 219 9.94 0.54 -3.06
N HIS A 220 8.62 0.61 -3.08
CA HIS A 220 7.79 0.89 -1.92
C HIS A 220 6.42 0.22 -2.05
N ARG A 221 5.64 0.30 -0.97
CA ARG A 221 4.23 -0.08 -0.91
C ARG A 221 3.43 1.13 -0.44
N ASP A 222 2.22 1.30 -0.96
CA ASP A 222 1.43 2.52 -0.71
C ASP A 222 0.71 2.53 0.64
N ALA A 223 0.57 1.36 1.27
CA ALA A 223 -0.10 1.16 2.55
C ALA A 223 0.39 -0.12 3.24
N LEU A 224 0.07 -0.25 4.52
CA LEU A 224 0.22 -1.50 5.23
C LEU A 224 -0.90 -2.48 4.80
N PRO A 225 -0.62 -3.81 4.75
CA PRO A 225 -1.67 -4.80 4.54
C PRO A 225 -2.60 -4.83 5.77
N THR A 226 -3.86 -4.46 5.57
CA THR A 226 -4.90 -4.50 6.61
C THR A 226 -6.27 -4.76 5.99
N ASP A 227 -7.10 -5.55 6.67
CA ASP A 227 -8.49 -5.82 6.33
C ASP A 227 -9.48 -5.17 7.31
N ASN A 228 -8.98 -4.35 8.25
CA ASN A 228 -9.84 -3.64 9.20
C ASN A 228 -10.73 -2.64 8.46
N ALA A 229 -12.02 -2.96 8.33
CA ALA A 229 -12.99 -2.15 7.62
C ALA A 229 -13.24 -0.78 8.29
N GLU A 230 -13.01 -0.65 9.60
CA GLU A 230 -13.23 0.62 10.31
C GLU A 230 -12.07 1.60 10.16
N ASP A 231 -10.94 1.14 9.61
CA ASP A 231 -9.78 1.98 9.38
C ASP A 231 -9.97 2.83 8.11
N THR A 232 -10.15 4.13 8.34
CA THR A 232 -10.34 5.17 7.30
C THR A 232 -9.03 5.84 6.88
N SER A 233 -7.91 5.44 7.49
CA SER A 233 -6.58 6.04 7.36
C SER A 233 -5.63 5.22 6.49
N GLN A 234 -5.98 3.99 6.13
CA GLN A 234 -5.18 3.17 5.22
C GLN A 234 -5.72 3.27 3.80
N ARG A 235 -4.81 3.38 2.83
CA ARG A 235 -5.16 3.34 1.41
C ARG A 235 -5.47 1.89 1.05
N ARG A 236 -6.57 1.67 0.36
CA ARG A 236 -7.02 0.33 -0.06
C ARG A 236 -6.71 0.10 -1.52
N ILE A 237 -6.94 1.11 -2.35
CA ILE A 237 -6.77 1.03 -3.80
C ILE A 237 -5.96 2.23 -4.28
N THR A 238 -4.96 1.93 -5.10
CA THR A 238 -4.23 2.93 -5.88
C THR A 238 -4.67 2.82 -7.34
N ALA A 239 -5.10 3.93 -7.92
CA ALA A 239 -5.43 4.03 -9.33
C ALA A 239 -4.59 5.12 -10.00
N ILE A 240 -3.80 4.76 -11.01
CA ILE A 240 -2.86 5.65 -11.70
C ILE A 240 -3.28 5.80 -13.16
N LEU A 241 -3.54 7.04 -13.61
CA LEU A 241 -3.69 7.42 -15.02
C LEU A 241 -2.41 8.04 -15.56
N TYR A 242 -1.95 7.54 -16.71
CA TYR A 242 -0.78 8.09 -17.39
C TYR A 242 -1.12 9.10 -18.48
N LEU A 243 -0.31 10.16 -18.56
CA LEU A 243 -0.50 11.28 -19.49
C LEU A 243 0.67 11.42 -20.50
N ASN A 244 1.27 10.31 -20.94
CA ASN A 244 2.53 10.33 -21.72
C ASN A 244 2.32 9.93 -23.19
N PRO A 245 2.19 10.91 -24.11
CA PRO A 245 2.03 10.62 -25.53
C PRO A 245 3.32 10.04 -26.12
N GLY A 246 3.18 9.13 -27.08
CA GLY A 246 4.30 8.68 -27.91
C GLY A 246 5.41 7.93 -27.16
N PHE A 247 5.07 7.29 -26.03
CA PHE A 247 6.01 6.44 -25.31
C PHE A 247 6.53 5.30 -26.19
N THR A 248 7.84 5.07 -26.15
CA THR A 248 8.53 4.01 -26.90
C THR A 248 9.51 3.27 -26.00
N GLY A 249 9.82 2.01 -26.36
CA GLY A 249 10.77 1.22 -25.59
C GLY A 249 12.14 1.90 -25.47
N GLY A 250 12.66 2.00 -24.25
CA GLY A 250 13.93 2.67 -23.94
C GLY A 250 13.79 4.07 -23.35
N ASP A 251 12.59 4.66 -23.36
CA ASP A 251 12.29 5.96 -22.76
C ASP A 251 12.37 5.95 -21.22
N GLY A 252 12.35 4.76 -20.59
CA GLY A 252 12.38 4.62 -19.13
C GLY A 252 11.08 5.09 -18.48
N GLY A 253 11.01 5.16 -17.15
CA GLY A 253 9.80 5.64 -16.46
C GLY A 253 8.68 4.60 -16.36
N GLU A 254 8.94 3.34 -16.71
CA GLU A 254 7.99 2.25 -16.51
C GLU A 254 7.66 2.07 -15.02
N LEU A 255 6.42 1.69 -14.74
CA LEU A 255 6.04 1.22 -13.42
C LEU A 255 6.38 -0.27 -13.33
N LYS A 256 7.30 -0.63 -12.44
CA LYS A 256 7.61 -2.02 -12.13
C LYS A 256 6.79 -2.46 -10.92
N LEU A 257 5.94 -3.47 -11.11
CA LEU A 257 5.29 -4.20 -10.03
C LEU A 257 6.14 -5.43 -9.72
N PHE A 258 6.52 -5.59 -8.45
CA PHE A 258 7.30 -6.75 -8.02
C PHE A 258 6.36 -7.91 -7.70
N GLY A 259 6.78 -9.12 -8.07
CA GLY A 259 6.08 -10.33 -7.65
C GLY A 259 6.16 -10.52 -6.14
N ASN A 260 5.14 -11.14 -5.56
CA ASN A 260 5.15 -11.49 -4.14
C ASN A 260 5.95 -12.77 -3.93
N GLU A 261 6.80 -12.78 -2.92
CA GLU A 261 7.43 -13.99 -2.39
C GLU A 261 6.52 -14.55 -1.29
N ASN A 262 6.24 -15.86 -1.32
CA ASN A 262 5.56 -16.50 -0.20
C ASN A 262 6.49 -16.64 1.02
N ALA A 263 5.92 -17.06 2.15
CA ALA A 263 6.66 -17.27 3.40
C ALA A 263 7.84 -18.27 3.28
N GLN A 264 7.92 -19.05 2.19
CA GLN A 264 9.02 -19.98 1.92
C GLN A 264 10.06 -19.40 0.94
N GLY A 265 9.93 -18.14 0.52
CA GLY A 265 10.85 -17.44 -0.37
C GLY A 265 10.70 -17.80 -1.86
N TYR A 266 9.57 -18.42 -2.25
CA TYR A 266 9.26 -18.65 -3.67
C TYR A 266 8.35 -17.55 -4.20
N LEU A 267 8.61 -17.12 -5.44
CA LEU A 267 7.75 -16.15 -6.14
C LEU A 267 6.40 -16.79 -6.46
N ASP A 268 5.35 -16.29 -5.82
CA ASP A 268 3.95 -16.64 -6.11
C ASP A 268 3.45 -15.90 -7.36
N SER A 269 4.12 -14.82 -7.77
CA SER A 269 3.87 -14.10 -9.02
C SER A 269 5.16 -13.56 -9.64
N ALA A 270 5.14 -13.36 -10.96
CA ALA A 270 6.28 -12.79 -11.68
C ALA A 270 6.19 -11.27 -11.73
N ASP A 271 7.34 -10.60 -11.68
CA ASP A 271 7.48 -9.15 -11.93
C ASP A 271 6.75 -8.71 -13.20
N ARG A 272 6.17 -7.51 -13.14
CA ARG A 272 5.45 -6.89 -14.26
C ARG A 272 5.98 -5.50 -14.51
N VAL A 273 6.16 -5.16 -15.78
CA VAL A 273 6.61 -3.84 -16.21
C VAL A 273 5.51 -3.21 -17.04
N ILE A 274 4.99 -2.08 -16.57
CA ILE A 274 3.88 -1.37 -17.20
C ILE A 274 4.43 -0.09 -17.83
N HIS A 275 4.27 -0.01 -19.15
CA HIS A 275 4.60 1.20 -19.89
C HIS A 275 3.58 2.31 -19.56
N PRO A 276 4.02 3.54 -19.28
CA PRO A 276 3.17 4.63 -18.82
C PRO A 276 2.48 5.34 -19.99
N LEU A 277 1.76 4.60 -20.84
CA LEU A 277 1.17 5.12 -22.08
C LEU A 277 0.04 6.13 -21.82
N LEU A 278 -0.10 7.16 -22.65
CA LEU A 278 -1.23 8.10 -22.60
C LEU A 278 -2.59 7.37 -22.51
N GLY A 279 -3.38 7.67 -21.48
CA GLY A 279 -4.71 7.12 -21.28
C GLY A 279 -4.76 5.73 -20.64
N ARG A 280 -3.60 5.12 -20.36
CA ARG A 280 -3.53 3.88 -19.59
C ARG A 280 -3.83 4.14 -18.13
N VAL A 281 -4.67 3.28 -17.56
CA VAL A 281 -4.96 3.22 -16.14
C VAL A 281 -4.42 1.92 -15.57
N VAL A 282 -3.75 2.00 -14.42
CA VAL A 282 -3.36 0.85 -13.61
C VAL A 282 -4.04 0.96 -12.28
N ILE A 283 -4.65 -0.11 -11.81
CA ILE A 283 -5.31 -0.18 -10.51
C ILE A 283 -4.68 -1.32 -9.74
N PHE A 284 -4.30 -1.09 -8.48
CA PHE A 284 -3.77 -2.13 -7.61
C PHE A 284 -4.16 -1.93 -6.15
N LEU A 285 -4.12 -3.01 -5.38
CA LEU A 285 -4.35 -3.01 -3.94
C LEU A 285 -3.14 -2.39 -3.23
N SER A 286 -3.35 -1.26 -2.56
CA SER A 286 -2.27 -0.43 -2.02
C SER A 286 -1.43 -1.14 -0.96
N GLY A 287 -2.06 -2.02 -0.16
CA GLY A 287 -1.40 -2.82 0.87
C GLY A 287 -0.77 -4.13 0.37
N VAL A 288 -0.77 -4.37 -0.95
CA VAL A 288 -0.30 -5.64 -1.53
C VAL A 288 0.86 -5.43 -2.49
N VAL A 289 0.75 -4.45 -3.38
CA VAL A 289 1.65 -4.38 -4.54
C VAL A 289 2.86 -3.50 -4.24
N ASP A 290 3.99 -4.16 -4.02
CA ASP A 290 5.30 -3.52 -4.06
C ASP A 290 5.59 -3.02 -5.48
N HIS A 291 5.99 -1.75 -5.59
CA HIS A 291 6.24 -1.15 -6.90
C HIS A 291 7.31 -0.07 -6.87
N ALA A 292 7.89 0.19 -8.04
CA ALA A 292 8.88 1.24 -8.27
C ALA A 292 8.62 1.94 -9.60
N VAL A 293 8.99 3.21 -9.70
CA VAL A 293 9.07 3.92 -10.97
C VAL A 293 10.51 3.83 -11.45
N LEU A 294 10.74 3.12 -12.57
CA LEU A 294 12.06 3.01 -13.16
C LEU A 294 12.56 4.38 -13.66
N PRO A 295 13.88 4.60 -13.76
CA PRO A 295 14.43 5.90 -14.18
C PRO A 295 13.84 6.41 -15.49
N ALA A 296 13.22 7.59 -15.45
CA ALA A 296 12.60 8.23 -16.60
C ALA A 296 13.63 9.04 -17.41
N LYS A 297 13.72 8.79 -18.73
CA LYS A 297 14.57 9.55 -19.67
C LYS A 297 13.76 10.52 -20.52
N LYS A 298 12.45 10.56 -20.31
CA LYS A 298 11.50 11.50 -20.87
C LYS A 298 10.58 12.01 -19.77
N GLU A 299 9.96 13.15 -20.02
CA GLU A 299 8.95 13.71 -19.14
C GLU A 299 7.82 12.71 -18.92
N ARG A 300 7.57 12.41 -17.65
CA ARG A 300 6.54 11.44 -17.26
C ARG A 300 5.57 12.10 -16.29
N PHE A 301 4.31 12.15 -16.71
CA PHE A 301 3.17 12.57 -15.92
C PHE A 301 2.28 11.38 -15.55
N ALA A 302 1.81 11.40 -14.31
CA ALA A 302 0.85 10.44 -13.78
C ALA A 302 -0.10 11.14 -12.79
N LEU A 303 -1.40 10.91 -12.93
CA LEU A 303 -2.40 11.28 -11.93
C LEU A 303 -2.74 10.04 -11.12
N THR A 304 -2.53 10.10 -9.82
CA THR A 304 -2.80 9.00 -8.89
C THR A 304 -3.98 9.36 -8.00
N ALA A 305 -4.89 8.42 -7.82
CA ALA A 305 -5.97 8.45 -6.84
C ALA A 305 -5.76 7.33 -5.82
N TRP A 306 -5.69 7.69 -4.54
CA TRP A 306 -5.66 6.72 -3.44
C TRP A 306 -7.01 6.70 -2.73
N MET A 307 -7.73 5.59 -2.87
CA MET A 307 -9.04 5.36 -2.26
C MET A 307 -8.85 4.63 -0.93
N ARG A 308 -9.58 5.04 0.10
CA ARG A 308 -9.48 4.59 1.49
C ARG A 308 -10.77 3.93 1.91
#